data_AF-A0A518IAI9-F1
#
_entry.id   AF-A0A518IAI9-F1
#
_cell.length_a   1.000
_cell.length_b   1.000
_cell.length_c   1.000
_cell.angle_alpha   90.00
_cell.angle_beta   90.00
_cell.angle_gamma   90.00
#
_symmetry.space_group_name_H-M   'P 1'
#
loop_
_entity.id
_entity.type
_entity.pdbx_description
1 polymer ?
#
loop_
_entity_poly.entity_id
_entity_poly.type
_entity_poly.pdbx_seq_one_letter_code
_entity_poly.pdbx_strand_id
1 'polypeptide(L)'
;MHFSIPFLLICLLSLAGCSESQLPQQSASLSTEENENRGFSSVPADYGKRKPDESDLNYLLRKGVYPIPPEKGGGYRFDDTFETCPEEDLPLLSQVEGLRSFWIGNGPFSPAGWKQIGQISGLETLRARSSYITDEHIIGLKGLTHLKDLQIFRIWDRKSQISDKGLEVLAELPGLRRLVLHSSELNPRACELIGNCTQLRVLELRGPLTNECLKPLGKLKNLKYLMLEGTFSDTGLKHLAELNQLERLVIHSDQMTGSGLSHFTNFSELRELGFSGSSEASATLKYLNQLPALAILNLASPTVNDALLMTLPNLPGLEALSLRGSSITDTGLEALVQVKNLTELDLKFTNISNAGLTRLEPLQQLRLLLLGNPAHSDFITGNGLAPLTKLPHLEMLDMGHINSEKLDLQPLAQIKSLREVDLTFGSPDVSKRWQDVLVQRPNLKKVEEMFPVSRRVGEFGVHMKEIP
;
A
#
# COMPACT_ATOMS: atom_id res chain seq x y z
N MET A 1 -7.60 -39.76 1.53
CA MET A 1 -6.49 -39.06 0.84
C MET A 1 -7.09 -37.92 0.04
N HIS A 2 -7.16 -36.73 0.63
CA HIS A 2 -7.57 -35.49 -0.04
C HIS A 2 -6.48 -34.48 0.26
N PHE A 3 -5.80 -34.03 -0.78
CA PHE A 3 -4.75 -33.03 -0.70
C PHE A 3 -5.38 -31.65 -0.50
N SER A 4 -5.14 -31.03 0.65
CA SER A 4 -5.39 -29.61 0.88
C SER A 4 -4.35 -28.79 0.11
N ILE A 5 -4.82 -27.87 -0.74
CA ILE A 5 -3.99 -26.88 -1.42
C ILE A 5 -3.69 -25.75 -0.41
N PRO A 6 -2.42 -25.35 -0.19
CA PRO A 6 -2.11 -24.30 0.76
C PRO A 6 -2.37 -22.89 0.19
N PHE A 7 -2.57 -21.96 1.13
CA PHE A 7 -3.03 -20.56 1.10
C PHE A 7 -2.35 -19.56 0.12
N LEU A 8 -1.54 -20.02 -0.84
CA LEU A 8 -0.66 -19.15 -1.64
C LEU A 8 -1.27 -18.62 -2.96
N LEU A 9 -2.52 -18.97 -3.29
CA LEU A 9 -3.11 -18.61 -4.59
C LEU A 9 -4.17 -17.51 -4.59
N ILE A 10 -4.66 -17.06 -3.43
CA ILE A 10 -5.75 -16.06 -3.38
C ILE A 10 -5.22 -14.61 -3.34
N CYS A 11 -3.93 -14.40 -3.04
CA CYS A 11 -3.28 -13.09 -3.20
C CYS A 11 -2.62 -12.88 -4.59
N LEU A 12 -2.74 -13.83 -5.53
CA LEU A 12 -2.14 -13.74 -6.87
C LEU A 12 -3.14 -13.53 -8.02
N LEU A 13 -4.45 -13.45 -7.77
CA LEU A 13 -5.45 -13.18 -8.81
C LEU A 13 -5.74 -11.69 -9.04
N SER A 14 -4.67 -10.92 -9.23
CA SER A 14 -4.72 -9.63 -9.96
C SER A 14 -3.66 -9.49 -11.05
N LEU A 15 -2.92 -10.57 -11.36
CA LEU A 15 -1.94 -10.62 -12.47
C LEU A 15 -1.91 -12.01 -13.13
N ALA A 16 -3.03 -12.44 -13.72
CA ALA A 16 -3.04 -13.53 -14.69
C ALA A 16 -4.31 -13.43 -15.56
N GLY A 17 -4.18 -12.76 -16.69
CA GLY A 17 -5.28 -12.56 -17.64
C GLY A 17 -4.76 -12.29 -19.05
N CYS A 18 -3.93 -13.18 -19.56
CA CYS A 18 -3.67 -13.33 -20.99
C CYS A 18 -3.32 -14.80 -21.23
N SER A 19 -4.34 -15.62 -21.54
CA SER A 19 -4.14 -16.93 -22.14
C SER A 19 -3.74 -16.75 -23.59
N GLU A 20 -2.63 -17.38 -23.97
CA GLU A 20 -2.22 -17.59 -25.36
C GLU A 20 -3.36 -18.18 -26.17
N SER A 21 -3.82 -17.42 -27.17
CA SER A 21 -4.54 -17.98 -28.31
C SER A 21 -3.75 -17.63 -29.58
N GLN A 22 -3.55 -18.67 -30.37
CA GLN A 22 -2.74 -18.76 -31.58
C GLN A 22 -3.08 -17.66 -32.61
N LEU A 23 -2.05 -17.14 -33.31
CA LEU A 23 -2.07 -16.70 -34.72
C LEU A 23 -0.60 -16.38 -35.16
N PRO A 24 -0.30 -16.34 -36.48
CA PRO A 24 0.63 -17.27 -37.11
C PRO A 24 2.08 -16.79 -37.19
N GLN A 25 3.00 -17.77 -37.30
CA GLN A 25 4.36 -17.55 -37.78
C GLN A 25 4.33 -16.98 -39.19
N GLN A 26 4.71 -15.71 -39.35
CA GLN A 26 5.24 -15.20 -40.61
C GLN A 26 6.65 -14.68 -40.36
N SER A 27 7.60 -15.47 -40.85
CA SER A 27 8.98 -15.06 -41.13
C SER A 27 8.96 -13.90 -42.14
N ALA A 28 9.41 -12.73 -41.71
CA ALA A 28 9.84 -11.67 -42.62
C ALA A 28 11.25 -11.24 -42.21
N SER A 29 12.21 -11.78 -42.95
CA SER A 29 13.58 -11.29 -43.04
C SER A 29 13.58 -9.82 -43.46
N LEU A 30 14.15 -8.94 -42.64
CA LEU A 30 14.54 -7.59 -43.04
C LEU A 30 15.91 -7.28 -42.42
N SER A 31 16.92 -7.42 -43.30
CA SER A 31 18.17 -6.67 -43.42
C SER A 31 18.77 -6.02 -42.16
N THR A 32 19.92 -6.56 -41.78
CA THR A 32 21.05 -5.82 -41.22
C THR A 32 21.45 -4.68 -42.16
N GLU A 33 21.18 -3.42 -41.78
CA GLU A 33 22.01 -2.24 -42.09
C GLU A 33 21.38 -0.99 -41.42
N GLU A 34 22.26 -0.09 -40.98
CA GLU A 34 21.99 1.26 -40.44
C GLU A 34 21.45 1.39 -39.01
N ASN A 35 22.36 1.26 -38.04
CA ASN A 35 22.45 2.24 -36.95
C ASN A 35 23.86 2.27 -36.35
N GLU A 36 24.85 2.62 -37.18
CA GLU A 36 26.11 3.13 -36.69
C GLU A 36 25.91 4.57 -36.16
N ASN A 37 26.57 4.88 -35.04
CA ASN A 37 26.88 6.24 -34.57
C ASN A 37 25.71 7.17 -34.19
N ARG A 38 25.14 6.94 -33.01
CA ARG A 38 24.97 8.05 -32.05
C ARG A 38 25.95 7.84 -30.92
N GLY A 39 27.01 8.66 -30.89
CA GLY A 39 28.09 8.58 -29.92
C GLY A 39 27.54 8.58 -28.49
N PHE A 40 27.71 7.47 -27.80
CA PHE A 40 27.62 7.43 -26.35
C PHE A 40 28.80 8.24 -25.82
N SER A 41 28.51 9.46 -25.36
CA SER A 41 29.47 10.29 -24.65
C SER A 41 29.94 9.51 -23.42
N SER A 42 31.19 9.05 -23.43
CA SER A 42 31.88 8.60 -22.22
C SER A 42 31.83 9.70 -21.18
N VAL A 43 31.55 9.35 -19.93
CA VAL A 43 31.64 10.20 -18.74
C VAL A 43 32.96 11.00 -18.78
N PRO A 44 32.94 12.36 -18.86
CA PRO A 44 34.16 13.16 -18.76
C PRO A 44 35.04 12.78 -17.56
N ALA A 45 36.33 12.57 -17.79
CA ALA A 45 37.27 12.05 -16.78
C ALA A 45 37.48 12.93 -15.53
N ASP A 46 36.90 14.13 -15.46
CA ASP A 46 37.16 15.14 -14.42
C ASP A 46 35.99 15.34 -13.44
N TYR A 47 34.95 14.51 -13.48
CA TYR A 47 33.80 14.67 -12.59
C TYR A 47 34.15 14.61 -11.10
N GLY A 48 35.21 13.90 -10.69
CA GLY A 48 35.61 13.79 -9.28
C GLY A 48 36.15 15.07 -8.63
N LYS A 49 36.19 16.22 -9.34
CA LYS A 49 36.89 17.43 -8.88
C LYS A 49 36.11 18.76 -8.99
N ARG A 50 34.89 18.80 -9.54
CA ARG A 50 34.14 20.06 -9.77
C ARG A 50 32.65 19.94 -9.37
N LYS A 51 32.08 21.02 -8.79
CA LYS A 51 30.64 21.08 -8.46
C LYS A 51 29.78 20.88 -9.72
N PRO A 52 28.62 20.19 -9.64
CA PRO A 52 27.74 19.97 -10.79
C PRO A 52 27.22 21.31 -11.35
N ASP A 53 27.29 21.46 -12.66
CA ASP A 53 26.76 22.61 -13.40
C ASP A 53 25.41 22.31 -14.08
N GLU A 54 24.84 23.29 -14.79
CA GLU A 54 23.57 23.13 -15.51
C GLU A 54 23.64 22.05 -16.61
N SER A 55 24.83 21.82 -17.20
CA SER A 55 25.03 20.77 -18.19
C SER A 55 25.01 19.38 -17.55
N ASP A 56 25.57 19.25 -16.36
CA ASP A 56 25.57 18.02 -15.56
C ASP A 56 24.14 17.65 -15.11
N LEU A 57 23.34 18.64 -14.71
CA LEU A 57 21.92 18.45 -14.37
C LEU A 57 21.09 18.03 -15.60
N ASN A 58 21.32 18.67 -16.75
CA ASN A 58 20.67 18.30 -18.00
C ASN A 58 21.08 16.89 -18.47
N TYR A 59 22.32 16.48 -18.20
CA TYR A 59 22.79 15.12 -18.45
C TYR A 59 22.06 14.11 -17.56
N LEU A 60 21.98 14.35 -16.25
CA LEU A 60 21.26 13.49 -15.29
C LEU A 60 19.76 13.36 -15.65
N LEU A 61 19.12 14.45 -16.08
CA LEU A 61 17.73 14.44 -16.56
C LEU A 61 17.55 13.53 -17.79
N ARG A 62 18.47 13.61 -18.76
CA ARG A 62 18.46 12.72 -19.94
C ARG A 62 18.70 11.26 -19.55
N LYS A 63 19.41 11.02 -18.44
CA LYS A 63 19.68 9.70 -17.87
C LYS A 63 18.61 9.20 -16.90
N GLY A 64 17.45 9.85 -16.85
CA GLY A 64 16.31 9.38 -16.05
C GLY A 64 16.37 9.75 -14.56
N VAL A 65 17.27 10.65 -14.17
CA VAL A 65 17.31 11.22 -12.82
C VAL A 65 16.52 12.52 -12.81
N TYR A 66 15.35 12.49 -12.18
CA TYR A 66 14.41 13.61 -12.16
C TYR A 66 14.35 14.26 -10.78
N PRO A 67 14.28 15.60 -10.69
CA PRO A 67 14.02 16.27 -9.42
C PRO A 67 12.63 15.87 -8.91
N ILE A 68 12.55 15.58 -7.61
CA ILE A 68 11.29 15.41 -6.91
C ILE A 68 10.84 16.82 -6.49
N PRO A 69 9.62 17.24 -6.84
CA PRO A 69 9.11 18.53 -6.41
C PRO A 69 9.18 18.71 -4.89
N PRO A 70 9.45 19.92 -4.37
CA PRO A 70 9.55 20.17 -2.92
C PRO A 70 8.33 19.67 -2.13
N GLU A 71 7.13 19.82 -2.70
CA GLU A 71 5.87 19.35 -2.13
C GLU A 71 5.74 17.83 -2.07
N LYS A 72 6.60 17.10 -2.78
CA LYS A 72 6.72 15.63 -2.74
C LYS A 72 7.94 15.14 -1.96
N GLY A 73 8.54 16.01 -1.13
CA GLY A 73 9.67 15.70 -0.27
C GLY A 73 11.03 16.14 -0.80
N GLY A 74 11.09 16.75 -2.00
CA GLY A 74 12.34 17.21 -2.60
C GLY A 74 13.33 16.08 -2.90
N GLY A 75 14.46 16.43 -3.50
CA GLY A 75 15.52 15.47 -3.86
C GLY A 75 15.42 15.00 -5.30
N TYR A 76 15.89 13.78 -5.58
CA TYR A 76 15.97 13.23 -6.93
C TYR A 76 15.46 11.79 -6.96
N ARG A 77 14.68 11.47 -7.98
CA ARG A 77 14.16 10.14 -8.25
C ARG A 77 14.80 9.62 -9.52
N PHE A 78 15.33 8.41 -9.45
CA PHE A 78 15.67 7.68 -10.64
C PHE A 78 14.44 6.89 -11.12
N ASP A 79 13.93 7.22 -12.31
CA ASP A 79 12.78 6.57 -12.93
C ASP A 79 13.27 5.71 -14.10
N ASP A 80 13.12 4.39 -13.97
CA ASP A 80 13.70 3.38 -14.85
C ASP A 80 12.88 3.14 -16.14
N THR A 81 12.03 4.09 -16.51
CA THR A 81 11.05 3.88 -17.57
C THR A 81 11.67 3.60 -18.93
N PHE A 82 12.92 4.02 -19.22
CA PHE A 82 13.53 3.78 -20.54
C PHE A 82 15.06 3.56 -20.61
N GLU A 83 15.88 3.96 -19.62
CA GLU A 83 17.33 3.69 -19.60
C GLU A 83 17.80 3.50 -18.14
N THR A 84 18.64 2.50 -17.86
CA THR A 84 19.28 2.30 -16.55
C THR A 84 20.23 3.46 -16.25
N CYS A 85 20.18 4.04 -15.04
CA CYS A 85 21.23 4.94 -14.54
C CYS A 85 22.52 4.11 -14.52
N PRO A 86 23.51 4.43 -15.37
CA PRO A 86 24.78 3.76 -15.31
C PRO A 86 25.42 3.99 -13.92
N GLU A 87 25.95 2.94 -13.29
CA GLU A 87 26.67 3.08 -12.01
C GLU A 87 27.81 4.11 -12.07
N GLU A 88 28.35 4.33 -13.27
CA GLU A 88 29.37 5.35 -13.57
C GLU A 88 28.93 6.80 -13.31
N ASP A 89 27.62 7.08 -13.21
CA ASP A 89 27.07 8.42 -12.96
C ASP A 89 26.84 8.73 -11.46
N LEU A 90 26.93 7.73 -10.57
CA LEU A 90 26.78 7.91 -9.12
C LEU A 90 27.80 8.89 -8.49
N PRO A 91 29.08 8.97 -8.93
CA PRO A 91 30.02 9.98 -8.45
C PRO A 91 29.61 11.42 -8.74
N LEU A 92 28.79 11.66 -9.77
CA LEU A 92 28.23 12.98 -10.05
C LEU A 92 27.09 13.31 -9.07
N LEU A 93 26.24 12.32 -8.78
CA LEU A 93 25.11 12.46 -7.84
C LEU A 93 25.56 12.80 -6.42
N SER A 94 26.70 12.26 -5.97
CA SER A 94 27.23 12.56 -4.63
C SER A 94 27.69 14.01 -4.45
N GLN A 95 27.86 14.75 -5.54
CA GLN A 95 28.27 16.15 -5.53
C GLN A 95 27.08 17.11 -5.69
N VAL A 96 25.87 16.59 -5.93
CA VAL A 96 24.67 17.41 -6.06
C VAL A 96 24.30 18.00 -4.69
N GLU A 97 24.49 19.32 -4.58
CA GLU A 97 24.20 20.06 -3.37
C GLU A 97 22.70 19.98 -3.04
N GLY A 98 22.36 19.59 -1.82
CA GLY A 98 20.97 19.49 -1.35
C GLY A 98 20.23 18.20 -1.73
N LEU A 99 20.92 17.17 -2.26
CA LEU A 99 20.34 15.85 -2.46
C LEU A 99 19.96 15.21 -1.11
N ARG A 100 18.67 15.24 -0.77
CA ARG A 100 18.11 14.67 0.49
C ARG A 100 17.34 13.38 0.31
N SER A 101 16.81 13.13 -0.89
CA SER A 101 16.02 11.94 -1.19
C SER A 101 16.53 11.30 -2.46
N PHE A 102 16.72 9.98 -2.43
CA PHE A 102 17.15 9.20 -3.59
C PHE A 102 16.29 7.94 -3.72
N TRP A 103 15.67 7.77 -4.88
CA TRP A 103 14.81 6.62 -5.15
C TRP A 103 15.42 5.77 -6.25
N ILE A 104 15.63 4.49 -5.94
CA ILE A 104 16.12 3.44 -6.84
C ILE A 104 14.91 2.64 -7.34
N GLY A 105 14.60 2.75 -8.64
CA GLY A 105 13.63 1.91 -9.35
C GLY A 105 14.11 0.47 -9.54
N ASN A 106 13.57 -0.30 -10.50
CA ASN A 106 13.95 -1.72 -10.72
C ASN A 106 15.38 -1.92 -11.26
N GLY A 107 16.24 -0.90 -11.18
CA GLY A 107 17.64 -0.94 -11.61
C GLY A 107 18.53 -1.71 -10.61
N PRO A 108 19.40 -2.62 -11.09
CA PRO A 108 20.27 -3.41 -10.23
C PRO A 108 21.55 -2.63 -9.92
N PHE A 109 21.50 -1.67 -8.99
CA PHE A 109 22.75 -1.13 -8.43
C PHE A 109 23.47 -2.23 -7.68
N SER A 110 24.69 -2.53 -8.08
CA SER A 110 25.60 -3.46 -7.44
C SER A 110 25.94 -3.00 -6.00
N PRO A 111 26.55 -3.87 -5.18
CA PRO A 111 27.09 -3.47 -3.89
C PRO A 111 28.08 -2.29 -3.99
N ALA A 112 28.83 -2.18 -5.10
CA ALA A 112 29.73 -1.06 -5.34
C ALA A 112 28.95 0.24 -5.55
N GLY A 113 27.84 0.19 -6.29
CA GLY A 113 26.92 1.32 -6.45
C GLY A 113 26.33 1.77 -5.12
N TRP A 114 25.85 0.84 -4.27
CA TRP A 114 25.33 1.20 -2.93
C TRP A 114 26.40 1.80 -2.02
N LYS A 115 27.66 1.35 -2.14
CA LYS A 115 28.78 1.96 -1.43
C LYS A 115 29.04 3.41 -1.88
N GLN A 116 28.86 3.72 -3.16
CA GLN A 116 28.94 5.11 -3.65
C GLN A 116 27.76 5.94 -3.16
N ILE A 117 26.54 5.39 -3.16
CA ILE A 117 25.37 6.03 -2.54
C ILE A 117 25.65 6.32 -1.06
N GLY A 118 26.33 5.40 -0.36
CA GLY A 118 26.77 5.57 1.02
C GLY A 118 27.68 6.77 1.29
N GLN A 119 28.23 7.41 0.25
CA GLN A 119 29.08 8.61 0.36
C GLN A 119 28.26 9.91 0.28
N ILE A 120 26.96 9.84 -0.03
CA ILE A 120 26.07 11.00 -0.12
C ILE A 120 25.68 11.45 1.30
N SER A 121 26.59 12.18 1.95
CA SER A 121 26.48 12.51 3.38
C SER A 121 25.20 13.24 3.80
N GLY A 122 24.56 13.98 2.89
CA GLY A 122 23.32 14.72 3.12
C GLY A 122 22.02 13.93 2.88
N LEU A 123 22.12 12.65 2.51
CA LEU A 123 20.95 11.84 2.16
C LEU A 123 20.12 11.51 3.42
N GLU A 124 18.84 11.90 3.40
CA GLU A 124 17.89 11.67 4.48
C GLU A 124 16.90 10.55 4.17
N THR A 125 16.60 10.33 2.89
CA THR A 125 15.65 9.31 2.42
C THR A 125 16.26 8.47 1.32
N LEU A 126 16.27 7.16 1.49
CA LEU A 126 16.63 6.18 0.47
C LEU A 126 15.46 5.21 0.28
N ARG A 127 14.88 5.21 -0.92
CA ARG A 127 13.88 4.22 -1.31
C ARG A 127 14.48 3.32 -2.36
N ALA A 128 14.43 2.01 -2.14
CA ALA A 128 14.93 1.04 -3.08
C ALA A 128 13.86 -0.01 -3.40
N ARG A 129 13.65 -0.21 -4.69
CA ARG A 129 12.82 -1.29 -5.22
C ARG A 129 13.67 -2.09 -6.19
N SER A 130 14.40 -3.06 -5.67
CA SER A 130 15.20 -3.97 -6.50
C SER A 130 14.80 -5.41 -6.22
N SER A 131 14.86 -6.25 -7.25
CA SER A 131 14.69 -7.70 -7.11
C SER A 131 15.90 -8.38 -6.47
N TYR A 132 17.03 -7.67 -6.32
CA TYR A 132 18.27 -8.21 -5.78
C TYR A 132 18.94 -7.22 -4.81
N ILE A 133 18.80 -7.46 -3.51
CA ILE A 133 19.48 -6.70 -2.43
C ILE A 133 20.00 -7.70 -1.39
N THR A 134 21.25 -7.54 -0.99
CA THR A 134 21.95 -8.41 -0.03
C THR A 134 22.63 -7.60 1.08
N ASP A 135 23.18 -8.26 2.09
CA ASP A 135 24.00 -7.62 3.13
C ASP A 135 25.09 -6.70 2.57
N GLU A 136 25.74 -7.06 1.46
CA GLU A 136 26.80 -6.22 0.86
C GLU A 136 26.28 -4.86 0.41
N HIS A 137 25.04 -4.81 -0.08
CA HIS A 137 24.38 -3.56 -0.44
C HIS A 137 24.14 -2.72 0.81
N ILE A 138 23.56 -3.32 1.85
CA ILE A 138 23.26 -2.65 3.12
C ILE A 138 24.53 -2.14 3.82
N ILE A 139 25.62 -2.91 3.77
CA ILE A 139 26.94 -2.51 4.26
C ILE A 139 27.44 -1.25 3.55
N GLY A 140 27.14 -1.10 2.26
CA GLY A 140 27.42 0.11 1.49
C GLY A 140 26.82 1.37 2.09
N LEU A 141 25.72 1.28 2.84
CA LEU A 141 25.01 2.42 3.43
C LEU A 141 25.61 2.94 4.74
N LYS A 142 26.67 2.31 5.28
CA LYS A 142 27.25 2.66 6.59
C LYS A 142 27.63 4.14 6.73
N GLY A 143 27.94 4.83 5.64
CA GLY A 143 28.30 6.25 5.63
C GLY A 143 27.12 7.22 5.76
N LEU A 144 25.87 6.75 5.63
CA LEU A 144 24.66 7.59 5.60
C LEU A 144 24.18 8.00 7.00
N THR A 145 25.02 8.77 7.69
CA THR A 145 24.77 9.20 9.09
C THR A 145 23.54 10.10 9.27
N HIS A 146 23.07 10.76 8.21
CA HIS A 146 21.85 11.58 8.22
C HIS A 146 20.59 10.84 7.74
N LEU A 147 20.69 9.55 7.42
CA LEU A 147 19.56 8.77 6.91
C LEU A 147 18.48 8.66 7.98
N LYS A 148 17.28 9.09 7.63
CA LYS A 148 16.07 9.05 8.47
C LYS A 148 15.04 8.05 7.96
N ASP A 149 14.99 7.84 6.66
CA ASP A 149 13.98 7.01 6.01
C ASP A 149 14.64 6.02 5.05
N LEU A 150 14.62 4.73 5.40
CA LEU A 150 15.06 3.65 4.54
C LEU A 150 13.88 2.75 4.21
N GLN A 151 13.55 2.66 2.92
CA GLN A 151 12.47 1.80 2.45
C GLN A 151 12.98 0.84 1.41
N ILE A 152 12.87 -0.46 1.69
CA ILE A 152 13.30 -1.51 0.79
C ILE A 152 12.12 -2.44 0.51
N PHE A 153 11.62 -2.36 -0.72
CA PHE A 153 10.41 -3.06 -1.15
C PHE A 153 10.69 -4.24 -2.08
N ARG A 154 9.72 -5.16 -2.16
CA ARG A 154 9.63 -6.25 -3.17
C ARG A 154 10.82 -7.22 -3.20
N ILE A 155 11.32 -7.58 -2.04
CA ILE A 155 12.37 -8.59 -1.88
C ILE A 155 11.76 -10.02 -1.83
N TRP A 156 11.05 -10.45 -2.87
CA TRP A 156 10.48 -11.82 -2.92
C TRP A 156 11.34 -12.81 -3.70
N ASP A 157 12.44 -12.36 -4.28
CA ASP A 157 13.43 -13.25 -4.88
C ASP A 157 14.26 -13.91 -3.76
N ARG A 158 14.39 -15.25 -3.82
CA ARG A 158 15.25 -16.04 -2.93
C ARG A 158 16.71 -15.59 -2.94
N LYS A 159 17.13 -14.85 -3.98
CA LYS A 159 18.49 -14.34 -4.12
C LYS A 159 18.77 -13.11 -3.25
N SER A 160 17.74 -12.40 -2.82
CA SER A 160 17.94 -11.26 -1.93
C SER A 160 18.01 -11.71 -0.48
N GLN A 161 19.10 -11.35 0.20
CA GLN A 161 19.45 -11.87 1.51
C GLN A 161 19.98 -10.73 2.38
N ILE A 162 19.06 -10.06 3.08
CA ILE A 162 19.42 -9.13 4.16
C ILE A 162 19.32 -9.94 5.46
N SER A 163 20.47 -10.49 5.87
CA SER A 163 20.63 -11.26 7.10
C SER A 163 20.98 -10.33 8.27
N ASP A 164 21.31 -10.94 9.41
CA ASP A 164 21.77 -10.23 10.60
C ASP A 164 22.95 -9.28 10.31
N LYS A 165 23.84 -9.61 9.35
CA LYS A 165 25.01 -8.77 9.01
C LYS A 165 24.61 -7.41 8.42
N GLY A 166 23.64 -7.39 7.50
CA GLY A 166 23.12 -6.14 6.97
C GLY A 166 22.38 -5.35 8.07
N LEU A 167 21.64 -6.03 8.93
CA LEU A 167 20.89 -5.39 10.01
C LEU A 167 21.77 -4.80 11.10
N GLU A 168 22.95 -5.34 11.36
CA GLU A 168 23.96 -4.73 12.24
C GLU A 168 24.32 -3.32 11.75
N VAL A 169 24.48 -3.12 10.45
CA VAL A 169 24.76 -1.81 9.86
C VAL A 169 23.58 -0.87 10.02
N LEU A 170 22.35 -1.34 9.77
CA LEU A 170 21.15 -0.51 9.95
C LEU A 170 20.96 -0.10 11.42
N ALA A 171 21.31 -0.97 12.36
CA ALA A 171 21.24 -0.68 13.79
C ALA A 171 22.26 0.38 14.24
N GLU A 172 23.36 0.55 13.51
CA GLU A 172 24.36 1.58 13.75
C GLU A 172 23.96 2.96 13.19
N LEU A 173 22.92 3.06 12.35
CA LEU A 173 22.50 4.34 11.76
C LEU A 173 21.77 5.22 12.79
N PRO A 174 22.38 6.33 13.25
CA PRO A 174 21.90 7.06 14.44
C PRO A 174 20.60 7.84 14.19
N GLY A 175 20.31 8.18 12.93
CA GLY A 175 19.18 9.02 12.53
C GLY A 175 17.94 8.26 12.08
N LEU A 176 17.99 6.92 11.98
CA LEU A 176 16.98 6.14 11.26
C LEU A 176 15.62 6.15 12.00
N ARG A 177 14.61 6.78 11.40
CA ARG A 177 13.26 6.93 11.99
C ARG A 177 12.21 6.05 11.30
N ARG A 178 12.39 5.75 10.02
CA ARG A 178 11.54 4.87 9.24
C ARG A 178 12.36 3.74 8.65
N LEU A 179 11.92 2.52 8.90
CA LEU A 179 12.47 1.31 8.30
C LEU A 179 11.32 0.50 7.70
N VAL A 180 11.35 0.34 6.38
CA VAL A 180 10.50 -0.62 5.67
C VAL A 180 11.39 -1.71 5.11
N LEU A 181 11.17 -2.95 5.54
CA LEU A 181 11.98 -4.09 5.17
C LEU A 181 11.13 -5.33 4.94
N HIS A 182 11.15 -5.80 3.69
CA HIS A 182 10.60 -7.11 3.34
C HIS A 182 11.78 -8.06 3.22
N SER A 183 11.86 -9.15 3.99
CA SER A 183 12.98 -10.10 3.89
C SER A 183 12.57 -11.48 4.39
N SER A 184 12.97 -12.52 3.65
CA SER A 184 12.79 -13.92 4.06
C SER A 184 13.73 -14.35 5.18
N GLU A 185 14.75 -13.53 5.51
CA GLU A 185 15.76 -13.82 6.53
C GLU A 185 15.42 -13.20 7.90
N LEU A 186 14.25 -12.57 8.05
CA LEU A 186 13.79 -12.02 9.32
C LEU A 186 13.56 -13.13 10.35
N ASN A 187 14.53 -13.28 11.25
CA ASN A 187 14.56 -14.26 12.33
C ASN A 187 14.60 -13.54 13.70
N PRO A 188 14.57 -14.26 14.84
CA PRO A 188 14.61 -13.62 16.17
C PRO A 188 15.84 -12.73 16.41
N ARG A 189 17.03 -13.12 15.91
CA ARG A 189 18.25 -12.33 16.03
C ARG A 189 18.20 -11.05 15.20
N ALA A 190 17.71 -11.14 13.96
CA ALA A 190 17.40 -9.97 13.13
C ALA A 190 16.48 -8.98 13.88
N CYS A 191 15.43 -9.49 14.54
CA CYS A 191 14.50 -8.68 15.31
C CYS A 191 15.12 -8.09 16.58
N GLU A 192 16.11 -8.74 17.21
CA GLU A 192 16.91 -8.15 18.30
C GLU A 192 17.69 -6.93 17.83
N LEU A 193 18.33 -7.02 16.66
CA LEU A 193 19.08 -5.90 16.06
C LEU A 193 18.14 -4.73 15.77
N ILE A 194 16.99 -4.99 15.12
CA ILE A 194 15.97 -3.97 14.85
C ILE A 194 15.40 -3.39 16.16
N GLY A 195 15.19 -4.22 17.18
CA GLY A 195 14.70 -3.80 18.50
C GLY A 195 15.67 -2.88 19.27
N ASN A 196 16.93 -2.78 18.84
CA ASN A 196 17.90 -1.83 19.39
C ASN A 196 17.80 -0.44 18.73
N CYS A 197 17.13 -0.32 17.58
CA CYS A 197 16.87 0.95 16.88
C CYS A 197 15.74 1.75 17.55
N THR A 198 15.89 2.05 18.85
CA THR A 198 14.85 2.67 19.69
C THR A 198 14.39 4.08 19.24
N GLN A 199 15.12 4.69 18.31
CA GLN A 199 14.77 5.94 17.64
C GLN A 199 13.66 5.80 16.57
N LEU A 200 13.32 4.57 16.17
CA LEU A 200 12.32 4.31 15.13
C LEU A 200 10.94 4.85 15.54
N ARG A 201 10.27 5.45 14.54
CA ARG A 201 8.89 5.94 14.60
C ARG A 201 7.97 5.16 13.66
N VAL A 202 8.51 4.66 12.56
CA VAL A 202 7.79 3.84 11.58
C VAL A 202 8.58 2.57 11.34
N LEU A 203 7.93 1.43 11.53
CA LEU A 203 8.49 0.13 11.26
C LEU A 203 7.49 -0.71 10.47
N GLU A 204 7.90 -1.14 9.28
CA GLU A 204 7.15 -2.09 8.46
C GLU A 204 8.04 -3.29 8.18
N LEU A 205 7.64 -4.46 8.68
CA LEU A 205 8.37 -5.71 8.51
C LEU A 205 7.47 -6.76 7.88
N ARG A 206 7.96 -7.36 6.79
CA ARG A 206 7.33 -8.51 6.14
C ARG A 206 8.32 -9.65 6.00
N GLY A 207 8.01 -10.79 6.60
CA GLY A 207 8.86 -11.97 6.58
C GLY A 207 8.37 -13.07 7.52
N PRO A 208 9.18 -14.09 7.82
CA PRO A 208 8.81 -15.17 8.73
C PRO A 208 8.87 -14.75 10.21
N LEU A 209 8.20 -13.64 10.57
CA LEU A 209 8.14 -13.13 11.93
C LEU A 209 7.36 -14.08 12.83
N THR A 210 7.99 -14.58 13.89
CA THR A 210 7.38 -15.48 14.88
C THR A 210 7.06 -14.73 16.19
N ASN A 211 6.42 -15.41 17.15
CA ASN A 211 6.18 -14.83 18.49
C ASN A 211 7.46 -14.33 19.17
N GLU A 212 8.58 -15.03 18.97
CA GLU A 212 9.88 -14.65 19.53
C GLU A 212 10.41 -13.34 18.92
N CYS A 213 10.10 -13.09 17.65
CA CYS A 213 10.48 -11.85 16.97
C CYS A 213 9.81 -10.62 17.61
N LEU A 214 8.60 -10.75 18.18
CA LEU A 214 7.87 -9.61 18.73
C LEU A 214 8.44 -9.10 20.07
N LYS A 215 9.18 -9.94 20.81
CA LYS A 215 9.81 -9.58 22.09
C LYS A 215 10.75 -8.37 21.97
N PRO A 216 11.78 -8.40 21.11
CA PRO A 216 12.66 -7.25 20.95
C PRO A 216 11.95 -6.05 20.30
N LEU A 217 10.98 -6.26 19.42
CA LEU A 217 10.22 -5.16 18.80
C LEU A 217 9.37 -4.37 19.81
N GLY A 218 8.93 -5.02 20.90
CA GLY A 218 8.27 -4.34 22.03
C GLY A 218 9.13 -3.30 22.76
N LYS A 219 10.44 -3.24 22.49
CA LYS A 219 11.34 -2.20 23.02
C LYS A 219 11.19 -0.85 22.32
N LEU A 220 10.59 -0.82 21.12
CA LEU A 220 10.53 0.35 20.24
C LEU A 220 9.40 1.32 20.65
N LYS A 221 9.46 1.84 21.87
CA LYS A 221 8.38 2.61 22.51
C LYS A 221 8.04 3.95 21.85
N ASN A 222 8.89 4.43 20.94
CA ASN A 222 8.67 5.66 20.17
C ASN A 222 7.93 5.42 18.85
N LEU A 223 7.53 4.18 18.56
CA LEU A 223 6.78 3.84 17.35
C LEU A 223 5.42 4.55 17.33
N LYS A 224 5.15 5.17 16.18
CA LYS A 224 3.87 5.75 15.78
C LYS A 224 3.15 4.89 14.76
N TYR A 225 3.91 4.17 13.94
CA TYR A 225 3.40 3.22 12.97
C TYR A 225 4.14 1.89 13.08
N LEU A 226 3.39 0.82 13.28
CA LEU A 226 3.86 -0.55 13.17
C LEU A 226 3.03 -1.33 12.14
N MET A 227 3.69 -1.91 11.14
CA MET A 227 3.12 -2.92 10.25
C MET A 227 3.95 -4.20 10.34
N LEU A 228 3.29 -5.32 10.61
CA LEU A 228 3.94 -6.62 10.72
C LEU A 228 3.17 -7.65 9.88
N GLU A 229 3.86 -8.33 8.98
CA GLU A 229 3.38 -9.53 8.29
C GLU A 229 4.27 -10.72 8.63
N GLY A 230 3.68 -11.79 9.17
CA GLY A 230 4.40 -13.02 9.52
C GLY A 230 3.50 -14.14 10.02
N THR A 231 4.06 -15.02 10.86
CA THR A 231 3.44 -16.27 11.32
C THR A 231 3.37 -16.34 12.85
N PHE A 232 3.06 -15.22 13.51
CA PHE A 232 2.90 -15.11 14.96
C PHE A 232 1.43 -15.25 15.39
N SER A 233 1.16 -15.70 16.61
CA SER A 233 -0.20 -15.88 17.13
C SER A 233 -0.59 -14.79 18.13
N ASP A 234 -1.81 -14.84 18.64
CA ASP A 234 -2.30 -13.93 19.69
C ASP A 234 -1.37 -13.85 20.91
N THR A 235 -0.70 -14.96 21.24
CA THR A 235 0.25 -15.02 22.36
C THR A 235 1.50 -14.17 22.17
N GLY A 236 1.92 -13.93 20.91
CA GLY A 236 3.03 -13.04 20.60
C GLY A 236 2.68 -11.58 20.84
N LEU A 237 1.43 -11.18 20.60
CA LEU A 237 1.00 -9.77 20.65
C LEU A 237 1.13 -9.13 22.02
N LYS A 238 1.13 -9.91 23.10
CA LYS A 238 1.41 -9.41 24.46
C LYS A 238 2.73 -8.64 24.56
N HIS A 239 3.71 -8.97 23.71
CA HIS A 239 5.01 -8.30 23.70
C HIS A 239 4.97 -6.89 23.14
N LEU A 240 3.90 -6.52 22.43
CA LEU A 240 3.69 -5.20 21.84
C LEU A 240 2.81 -4.30 22.73
N ALA A 241 2.30 -4.80 23.87
CA ALA A 241 1.34 -4.11 24.73
C ALA A 241 1.83 -2.77 25.33
N GLU A 242 3.15 -2.54 25.33
CA GLU A 242 3.77 -1.31 25.85
C GLU A 242 4.02 -0.25 24.76
N LEU A 243 3.64 -0.52 23.51
CA LEU A 243 3.76 0.42 22.38
C LEU A 243 2.58 1.41 22.35
N ASN A 244 2.26 2.00 23.50
CA ASN A 244 1.07 2.83 23.72
C ASN A 244 1.06 4.19 22.99
N GLN A 245 2.16 4.56 22.33
CA GLN A 245 2.25 5.75 21.48
C GLN A 245 1.84 5.50 20.02
N LEU A 246 1.52 4.24 19.67
CA LEU A 246 1.11 3.87 18.33
C LEU A 246 -0.16 4.61 17.92
N GLU A 247 -0.10 5.22 16.73
CA GLU A 247 -1.21 5.87 16.05
C GLU A 247 -1.80 4.97 14.96
N ARG A 248 -0.95 4.13 14.35
CA ARG A 248 -1.33 3.11 13.36
C ARG A 248 -0.72 1.77 13.69
N LEU A 249 -1.57 0.74 13.69
CA LEU A 249 -1.17 -0.66 13.86
C LEU A 249 -1.79 -1.52 12.77
N VAL A 250 -0.95 -2.21 12.02
CA VAL A 250 -1.35 -3.15 10.97
C VAL A 250 -0.69 -4.49 11.26
N ILE A 251 -1.50 -5.54 11.40
CA ILE A 251 -1.00 -6.86 11.77
C ILE A 251 -1.58 -7.92 10.84
N HIS A 252 -0.70 -8.57 10.08
CA HIS A 252 -1.05 -9.66 9.20
C HIS A 252 -0.40 -10.97 9.66
N SER A 253 -1.22 -11.91 10.11
CA SER A 253 -0.78 -13.26 10.40
C SER A 253 -1.91 -14.26 10.18
N ASP A 254 -1.57 -15.42 9.63
CA ASP A 254 -2.49 -16.55 9.43
C ASP A 254 -2.79 -17.31 10.74
N GLN A 255 -1.99 -17.11 11.79
CA GLN A 255 -2.13 -17.80 13.08
C GLN A 255 -2.91 -17.02 14.14
N MET A 256 -3.47 -15.86 13.79
CA MET A 256 -4.24 -15.03 14.71
C MET A 256 -5.73 -15.38 14.72
N THR A 257 -6.30 -15.40 15.92
CA THR A 257 -7.76 -15.50 16.16
C THR A 257 -8.39 -14.13 16.43
N GLY A 258 -7.57 -13.15 16.83
CA GLY A 258 -7.98 -11.79 17.20
C GLY A 258 -8.09 -11.57 18.72
N SER A 259 -8.08 -12.63 19.52
CA SER A 259 -8.05 -12.55 20.99
C SER A 259 -6.84 -11.77 21.53
N GLY A 260 -5.74 -11.72 20.79
CA GLY A 260 -4.53 -10.98 21.15
C GLY A 260 -4.70 -9.46 21.13
N LEU A 261 -5.75 -8.93 20.49
CA LEU A 261 -6.07 -7.49 20.55
C LEU A 261 -6.48 -7.04 21.97
N SER A 262 -6.82 -7.98 22.86
CA SER A 262 -7.02 -7.68 24.29
C SER A 262 -5.79 -7.07 24.98
N HIS A 263 -4.60 -7.20 24.39
CA HIS A 263 -3.38 -6.60 24.89
C HIS A 263 -3.21 -5.12 24.52
N PHE A 264 -4.05 -4.57 23.63
CA PHE A 264 -3.90 -3.20 23.09
C PHE A 264 -4.90 -2.21 23.67
N THR A 265 -5.64 -2.59 24.71
CA THR A 265 -6.70 -1.75 25.31
C THR A 265 -6.18 -0.43 25.92
N ASN A 266 -4.87 -0.31 26.16
CA ASN A 266 -4.23 0.91 26.67
C ASN A 266 -3.71 1.85 25.56
N PHE A 267 -3.96 1.58 24.28
CA PHE A 267 -3.45 2.40 23.19
C PHE A 267 -4.36 3.62 22.96
N SER A 268 -4.17 4.66 23.79
CA SER A 268 -5.00 5.87 23.75
C SER A 268 -4.89 6.66 22.44
N GLU A 269 -3.74 6.58 21.77
CA GLU A 269 -3.46 7.31 20.53
C GLU A 269 -3.79 6.51 19.26
N LEU A 270 -4.19 5.23 19.40
CA LEU A 270 -4.40 4.36 18.25
C LEU A 270 -5.62 4.79 17.47
N ARG A 271 -5.37 5.41 16.33
CA ARG A 271 -6.39 5.94 15.43
C ARG A 271 -6.72 4.98 14.30
N GLU A 272 -5.76 4.16 13.91
CA GLU A 272 -5.89 3.25 12.77
C GLU A 272 -5.48 1.83 13.15
N LEU A 273 -6.38 0.88 12.92
CA LEU A 273 -6.15 -0.54 13.20
C LEU A 273 -6.56 -1.38 12.00
N GLY A 274 -5.61 -2.18 11.51
CA GLY A 274 -5.87 -3.24 10.52
C GLY A 274 -5.37 -4.57 11.03
N PHE A 275 -6.16 -5.62 10.87
CA PHE A 275 -5.69 -6.97 11.16
C PHE A 275 -6.34 -8.01 10.25
N SER A 276 -5.57 -9.04 9.88
CA SER A 276 -6.13 -10.26 9.29
C SER A 276 -6.11 -11.36 10.35
N GLY A 277 -7.27 -11.91 10.69
CA GLY A 277 -7.42 -12.98 11.69
C GLY A 277 -8.56 -13.93 11.35
N SER A 278 -8.38 -15.21 11.68
CA SER A 278 -9.31 -16.28 11.32
C SER A 278 -10.31 -16.60 12.44
N SER A 279 -11.56 -16.81 12.03
CA SER A 279 -12.69 -17.44 12.73
C SER A 279 -13.29 -16.88 14.03
N GLU A 280 -12.64 -16.02 14.84
CA GLU A 280 -13.22 -15.55 16.12
C GLU A 280 -13.38 -14.02 16.25
N ALA A 281 -13.62 -13.34 15.14
CA ALA A 281 -13.68 -11.89 15.09
C ALA A 281 -14.76 -11.26 16.02
N SER A 282 -15.88 -11.94 16.32
CA SER A 282 -16.93 -11.39 17.19
C SER A 282 -16.48 -11.18 18.64
N ALA A 283 -15.57 -12.03 19.15
CA ALA A 283 -14.95 -11.84 20.46
C ALA A 283 -13.86 -10.74 20.44
N THR A 284 -13.36 -10.39 19.26
CA THR A 284 -12.27 -9.45 19.04
C THR A 284 -12.74 -7.99 19.10
N LEU A 285 -13.92 -7.68 18.53
CA LEU A 285 -14.44 -6.31 18.49
C LEU A 285 -14.83 -5.74 19.87
N LYS A 286 -15.11 -6.60 20.86
CA LYS A 286 -15.39 -6.14 22.23
C LYS A 286 -14.21 -5.43 22.90
N TYR A 287 -12.98 -5.60 22.40
CA TYR A 287 -11.80 -4.90 22.91
C TYR A 287 -11.60 -3.57 22.20
N LEU A 288 -12.11 -3.42 20.97
CA LEU A 288 -11.94 -2.19 20.19
C LEU A 288 -12.75 -1.02 20.75
N ASN A 289 -13.84 -1.29 21.48
CA ASN A 289 -14.58 -0.23 22.19
C ASN A 289 -13.78 0.44 23.31
N GLN A 290 -12.63 -0.12 23.70
CA GLN A 290 -11.72 0.45 24.69
C GLN A 290 -10.67 1.38 24.05
N LEU A 291 -10.67 1.53 22.72
CA LEU A 291 -9.74 2.38 21.98
C LEU A 291 -10.41 3.74 21.70
N PRO A 292 -10.15 4.78 22.52
CA PRO A 292 -10.92 6.02 22.48
C PRO A 292 -10.68 6.86 21.21
N ALA A 293 -9.52 6.70 20.56
CA ALA A 293 -9.14 7.45 19.37
C ALA A 293 -9.39 6.69 18.06
N LEU A 294 -9.89 5.45 18.10
CA LEU A 294 -10.01 4.60 16.92
C LEU A 294 -11.02 5.20 15.93
N ALA A 295 -10.53 5.57 14.75
CA ALA A 295 -11.31 6.19 13.69
C ALA A 295 -11.29 5.37 12.39
N ILE A 296 -10.24 4.58 12.16
CA ILE A 296 -10.07 3.80 10.92
C ILE A 296 -9.88 2.34 11.29
N LEU A 297 -10.78 1.50 10.77
CA LEU A 297 -10.76 0.06 11.01
C LEU A 297 -10.74 -0.71 9.70
N ASN A 298 -9.74 -1.57 9.52
CA ASN A 298 -9.68 -2.50 8.41
C ASN A 298 -9.89 -3.94 8.89
N LEU A 299 -10.97 -4.55 8.39
CA LEU A 299 -11.38 -5.93 8.65
C LEU A 299 -11.42 -6.74 7.34
N ALA A 300 -10.54 -6.43 6.38
CA ALA A 300 -10.44 -7.17 5.13
C ALA A 300 -10.01 -8.62 5.37
N SER A 301 -10.97 -9.55 5.38
CA SER A 301 -10.73 -10.97 5.56
C SER A 301 -11.98 -11.78 5.18
N PRO A 302 -11.85 -12.93 4.50
CA PRO A 302 -12.99 -13.78 4.14
C PRO A 302 -13.71 -14.36 5.37
N THR A 303 -13.06 -14.40 6.53
CA THR A 303 -13.64 -14.90 7.79
C THR A 303 -14.57 -13.89 8.48
N VAL A 304 -14.55 -12.63 8.05
CA VAL A 304 -15.45 -11.59 8.56
C VAL A 304 -16.85 -11.80 7.95
N ASN A 305 -17.88 -11.83 8.80
CA ASN A 305 -19.26 -12.13 8.44
C ASN A 305 -20.26 -11.21 9.17
N ASP A 306 -21.55 -11.31 8.84
CA ASP A 306 -22.59 -10.38 9.33
C ASP A 306 -22.68 -10.32 10.86
N ALA A 307 -22.41 -11.43 11.55
CA ALA A 307 -22.44 -11.47 13.02
C ALA A 307 -21.38 -10.57 13.65
N LEU A 308 -20.26 -10.33 12.95
CA LEU A 308 -19.23 -9.41 13.40
C LEU A 308 -19.75 -7.97 13.43
N LEU A 309 -20.46 -7.53 12.38
CA LEU A 309 -20.92 -6.15 12.22
C LEU A 309 -21.89 -5.72 13.32
N MET A 310 -22.61 -6.67 13.92
CA MET A 310 -23.52 -6.42 15.07
C MET A 310 -22.83 -5.76 16.26
N THR A 311 -21.50 -5.82 16.37
CA THR A 311 -20.73 -5.23 17.48
C THR A 311 -20.11 -3.86 17.16
N LEU A 312 -20.06 -3.46 15.89
CA LEU A 312 -19.52 -2.18 15.43
C LEU A 312 -20.24 -0.92 15.97
N PRO A 313 -21.55 -0.93 16.27
CA PRO A 313 -22.23 0.24 16.84
C PRO A 313 -21.60 0.75 18.15
N ASN A 314 -20.76 -0.04 18.81
CA ASN A 314 -20.03 0.32 20.03
C ASN A 314 -18.71 1.06 19.77
N LEU A 315 -18.40 1.42 18.52
CA LEU A 315 -17.20 2.19 18.14
C LEU A 315 -17.60 3.63 17.77
N PRO A 316 -17.83 4.52 18.75
CA PRO A 316 -18.46 5.82 18.49
C PRO A 316 -17.59 6.75 17.63
N GLY A 317 -16.28 6.55 17.61
CA GLY A 317 -15.32 7.35 16.84
C GLY A 317 -15.07 6.87 15.41
N LEU A 318 -15.71 5.76 14.96
CA LEU A 318 -15.37 5.16 13.68
C LEU A 318 -15.81 6.02 12.49
N GLU A 319 -14.83 6.47 11.70
CA GLU A 319 -14.97 7.34 10.52
C GLU A 319 -14.77 6.58 9.20
N ALA A 320 -13.94 5.54 9.19
CA ALA A 320 -13.61 4.77 7.99
C ALA A 320 -13.58 3.27 8.29
N LEU A 321 -14.25 2.47 7.46
CA LEU A 321 -14.34 1.03 7.60
C LEU A 321 -14.05 0.33 6.28
N SER A 322 -13.12 -0.62 6.31
CA SER A 322 -12.90 -1.54 5.20
C SER A 322 -13.36 -2.95 5.56
N LEU A 323 -14.27 -3.48 4.74
CA LEU A 323 -14.80 -4.84 4.80
C LEU A 323 -14.41 -5.62 3.52
N ARG A 324 -13.37 -5.18 2.83
CA ARG A 324 -12.98 -5.72 1.54
C ARG A 324 -12.75 -7.24 1.60
N GLY A 325 -13.33 -7.99 0.66
CA GLY A 325 -13.12 -9.43 0.56
C GLY A 325 -13.72 -10.24 1.71
N SER A 326 -14.62 -9.65 2.49
CA SER A 326 -15.33 -10.34 3.58
C SER A 326 -16.61 -11.02 3.11
N SER A 327 -17.09 -11.95 3.92
CA SER A 327 -18.34 -12.70 3.70
C SER A 327 -19.58 -11.92 4.16
N ILE A 328 -19.55 -10.58 4.09
CA ILE A 328 -20.67 -9.71 4.45
C ILE A 328 -21.75 -9.76 3.38
N THR A 329 -23.00 -9.82 3.82
CA THR A 329 -24.21 -9.77 3.00
C THR A 329 -25.06 -8.54 3.33
N ASP A 330 -26.18 -8.38 2.63
CA ASP A 330 -27.16 -7.31 2.89
C ASP A 330 -27.62 -7.26 4.35
N THR A 331 -27.64 -8.41 5.04
CA THR A 331 -28.02 -8.51 6.46
C THR A 331 -27.03 -7.77 7.36
N GLY A 332 -25.72 -7.92 7.10
CA GLY A 332 -24.68 -7.27 7.90
C GLY A 332 -24.75 -5.75 7.87
N LEU A 333 -25.26 -5.17 6.76
CA LEU A 333 -25.42 -3.72 6.65
C LEU A 333 -26.48 -3.15 7.60
N GLU A 334 -27.39 -3.96 8.14
CA GLU A 334 -28.40 -3.49 9.11
C GLU A 334 -27.76 -2.99 10.41
N ALA A 335 -26.64 -3.57 10.84
CA ALA A 335 -25.90 -3.09 12.01
C ALA A 335 -25.08 -1.83 11.69
N LEU A 336 -24.56 -1.74 10.47
CA LEU A 336 -23.65 -0.67 10.06
C LEU A 336 -24.33 0.71 10.09
N VAL A 337 -25.65 0.78 9.88
CA VAL A 337 -26.42 2.04 9.89
C VAL A 337 -26.38 2.79 11.23
N GLN A 338 -25.99 2.11 12.31
CA GLN A 338 -25.83 2.74 13.63
C GLN A 338 -24.49 3.48 13.77
N VAL A 339 -23.52 3.23 12.90
CA VAL A 339 -22.22 3.92 12.87
C VAL A 339 -22.34 5.23 12.08
N LYS A 340 -23.04 6.20 12.66
CA LYS A 340 -23.46 7.44 11.96
C LYS A 340 -22.31 8.38 11.56
N ASN A 341 -21.13 8.20 12.16
CA ASN A 341 -19.94 8.98 11.85
C ASN A 341 -19.15 8.44 10.65
N LEU A 342 -19.61 7.35 10.03
CA LEU A 342 -18.92 6.73 8.91
C LEU A 342 -18.92 7.65 7.69
N THR A 343 -17.71 8.00 7.25
CA THR A 343 -17.42 8.83 6.07
C THR A 343 -16.86 8.02 4.92
N GLU A 344 -16.20 6.89 5.19
CA GLU A 344 -15.59 6.03 4.18
C GLU A 344 -15.95 4.57 4.41
N LEU A 345 -16.38 3.89 3.35
CA LEU A 345 -16.80 2.49 3.40
C LEU A 345 -16.30 1.72 2.18
N ASP A 346 -15.44 0.73 2.41
CA ASP A 346 -15.03 -0.24 1.38
C ASP A 346 -15.80 -1.55 1.55
N LEU A 347 -16.65 -1.86 0.56
CA LEU A 347 -17.41 -3.10 0.42
C LEU A 347 -16.98 -3.89 -0.83
N LYS A 348 -15.80 -3.62 -1.41
CA LYS A 348 -15.31 -4.40 -2.55
C LYS A 348 -15.16 -5.87 -2.21
N PHE A 349 -15.46 -6.72 -3.18
CA PHE A 349 -15.37 -8.18 -3.03
C PHE A 349 -16.24 -8.75 -1.89
N THR A 350 -17.36 -8.09 -1.57
CA THR A 350 -18.39 -8.58 -0.64
C THR A 350 -19.63 -9.05 -1.41
N ASN A 351 -20.66 -9.55 -0.70
CA ASN A 351 -21.88 -10.10 -1.29
C ASN A 351 -23.08 -9.14 -1.15
N ILE A 352 -22.83 -7.84 -1.35
CA ILE A 352 -23.86 -6.80 -1.29
C ILE A 352 -24.64 -6.71 -2.61
N SER A 353 -25.97 -6.66 -2.50
CA SER A 353 -26.90 -6.53 -3.62
C SER A 353 -27.62 -5.19 -3.64
N ASN A 354 -28.52 -5.00 -4.62
CA ASN A 354 -29.49 -3.90 -4.65
C ASN A 354 -30.21 -3.70 -3.30
N ALA A 355 -30.59 -4.78 -2.62
CA ALA A 355 -31.29 -4.69 -1.34
C ALA A 355 -30.37 -4.12 -0.24
N GLY A 356 -29.10 -4.53 -0.20
CA GLY A 356 -28.11 -3.99 0.74
C GLY A 356 -27.87 -2.50 0.56
N LEU A 357 -27.84 -1.99 -0.67
CA LEU A 357 -27.67 -0.55 -0.92
C LEU A 357 -28.81 0.30 -0.34
N THR A 358 -30.03 -0.24 -0.22
CA THR A 358 -31.14 0.45 0.47
C THR A 358 -30.86 0.69 1.94
N ARG A 359 -30.02 -0.15 2.57
CA ARG A 359 -29.67 -0.03 3.99
C ARG A 359 -28.67 1.10 4.26
N LEU A 360 -27.97 1.61 3.25
CA LEU A 360 -26.96 2.66 3.46
C LEU A 360 -27.57 4.07 3.64
N GLU A 361 -28.86 4.26 3.36
CA GLU A 361 -29.55 5.56 3.45
C GLU A 361 -29.28 6.32 4.77
N PRO A 362 -29.24 5.70 5.96
CA PRO A 362 -28.99 6.42 7.21
C PRO A 362 -27.55 6.97 7.37
N LEU A 363 -26.59 6.53 6.56
CA LEU A 363 -25.17 6.96 6.64
C LEU A 363 -24.96 8.33 5.98
N GLN A 364 -25.57 9.35 6.56
CA GLN A 364 -25.63 10.70 5.99
C GLN A 364 -24.28 11.41 5.89
N GLN A 365 -23.24 10.92 6.58
CA GLN A 365 -21.88 11.44 6.52
C GLN A 365 -21.01 10.75 5.46
N LEU A 366 -21.52 9.73 4.75
CA LEU A 366 -20.74 8.93 3.82
C LEU A 366 -20.29 9.77 2.62
N ARG A 367 -18.98 9.83 2.41
CA ARG A 367 -18.29 10.59 1.36
C ARG A 367 -17.63 9.70 0.33
N LEU A 368 -17.12 8.55 0.75
CA LEU A 368 -16.47 7.58 -0.12
C LEU A 368 -17.12 6.21 0.06
N LEU A 369 -17.53 5.62 -1.06
CA LEU A 369 -18.11 4.28 -1.11
C LEU A 369 -17.41 3.48 -2.21
N LEU A 370 -16.82 2.35 -1.84
CA LEU A 370 -16.23 1.41 -2.79
C LEU A 370 -17.09 0.14 -2.85
N LEU A 371 -17.50 -0.22 -4.06
CA LEU A 371 -18.36 -1.35 -4.37
C LEU A 371 -17.73 -2.19 -5.48
N GLY A 372 -18.27 -3.39 -5.65
CA GLY A 372 -18.01 -4.26 -6.79
C GLY A 372 -17.28 -5.53 -6.42
N ASN A 373 -17.70 -6.62 -7.08
CA ASN A 373 -17.18 -7.95 -6.85
C ASN A 373 -17.20 -8.71 -8.19
N PRO A 374 -16.04 -9.13 -8.73
CA PRO A 374 -16.00 -9.83 -10.02
C PRO A 374 -16.71 -11.19 -9.97
N ALA A 375 -16.82 -11.82 -8.80
CA ALA A 375 -17.56 -13.07 -8.63
C ALA A 375 -19.10 -12.86 -8.65
N HIS A 376 -19.55 -11.62 -8.37
CA HIS A 376 -20.96 -11.26 -8.18
C HIS A 376 -21.28 -9.93 -8.88
N SER A 377 -20.75 -9.74 -10.09
CA SER A 377 -20.84 -8.47 -10.83
C SER A 377 -22.27 -8.04 -11.16
N ASP A 378 -23.23 -8.98 -11.13
CA ASP A 378 -24.66 -8.77 -11.39
C ASP A 378 -25.51 -8.60 -10.12
N PHE A 379 -24.92 -8.48 -8.93
CA PHE A 379 -25.69 -8.27 -7.69
C PHE A 379 -26.23 -6.85 -7.55
N ILE A 380 -25.55 -5.89 -8.17
CA ILE A 380 -25.99 -4.50 -8.27
C ILE A 380 -26.34 -4.21 -9.73
N THR A 381 -27.63 -4.13 -10.03
CA THR A 381 -28.17 -4.03 -11.41
C THR A 381 -29.45 -3.20 -11.45
N GLY A 382 -29.94 -2.90 -12.66
CA GLY A 382 -31.11 -2.07 -12.89
C GLY A 382 -30.98 -0.74 -12.18
N ASN A 383 -32.04 -0.34 -11.48
CA ASN A 383 -32.06 0.89 -10.67
C ASN A 383 -31.40 0.73 -9.27
N GLY A 384 -30.45 -0.20 -9.13
CA GLY A 384 -29.79 -0.51 -7.86
C GLY A 384 -29.08 0.67 -7.20
N LEU A 385 -28.68 1.68 -7.98
CA LEU A 385 -28.02 2.89 -7.46
C LEU A 385 -28.99 3.94 -6.90
N ALA A 386 -30.30 3.79 -7.10
CA ALA A 386 -31.29 4.78 -6.63
C ALA A 386 -31.16 5.15 -5.14
N PRO A 387 -30.89 4.22 -4.20
CA PRO A 387 -30.72 4.57 -2.80
C PRO A 387 -29.56 5.54 -2.55
N LEU A 388 -28.49 5.50 -3.36
CA LEU A 388 -27.33 6.38 -3.19
C LEU A 388 -27.67 7.85 -3.43
N THR A 389 -28.78 8.16 -4.11
CA THR A 389 -29.31 9.53 -4.27
C THR A 389 -29.72 10.19 -2.95
N LYS A 390 -29.87 9.39 -1.88
CA LYS A 390 -30.21 9.85 -0.53
C LYS A 390 -28.98 10.19 0.33
N LEU A 391 -27.77 10.00 -0.20
CA LEU A 391 -26.51 10.32 0.49
C LEU A 391 -26.03 11.72 0.07
N PRO A 392 -26.21 12.76 0.91
CA PRO A 392 -26.01 14.16 0.50
C PRO A 392 -24.54 14.57 0.39
N HIS A 393 -23.64 13.75 0.95
CA HIS A 393 -22.20 14.05 1.02
C HIS A 393 -21.35 13.07 0.21
N LEU A 394 -21.95 12.16 -0.56
CA LEU A 394 -21.19 11.19 -1.36
C LEU A 394 -20.40 11.89 -2.47
N GLU A 395 -19.08 11.90 -2.36
CA GLU A 395 -18.15 12.60 -3.25
C GLU A 395 -17.46 11.64 -4.23
N MET A 396 -17.15 10.43 -3.77
CA MET A 396 -16.41 9.44 -4.55
C MET A 396 -17.12 8.08 -4.50
N LEU A 397 -17.38 7.52 -5.67
CA LEU A 397 -18.01 6.22 -5.81
C LEU A 397 -17.16 5.34 -6.73
N ASP A 398 -16.63 4.25 -6.19
CA ASP A 398 -15.96 3.23 -6.98
C ASP A 398 -16.93 2.06 -7.19
N MET A 399 -17.19 1.73 -8.45
CA MET A 399 -18.05 0.62 -8.86
C MET A 399 -17.31 -0.33 -9.79
N GLY A 400 -15.97 -0.32 -9.74
CA GLY A 400 -15.18 -1.24 -10.52
C GLY A 400 -15.54 -2.69 -10.21
N HIS A 401 -15.60 -3.53 -11.24
CA HIS A 401 -16.10 -4.92 -11.18
C HIS A 401 -17.62 -5.09 -10.96
N ILE A 402 -18.42 -4.03 -11.10
CA ILE A 402 -19.88 -4.15 -11.31
C ILE A 402 -20.16 -4.23 -12.81
N ASN A 403 -21.11 -5.08 -13.19
CA ASN A 403 -21.57 -5.17 -14.57
C ASN A 403 -22.40 -3.94 -14.96
N SER A 404 -21.70 -2.91 -15.42
CA SER A 404 -22.26 -1.65 -15.88
C SER A 404 -23.27 -1.80 -17.04
N GLU A 405 -23.24 -2.91 -17.80
CA GLU A 405 -24.22 -3.13 -18.86
C GLU A 405 -25.64 -3.30 -18.33
N LYS A 406 -25.79 -3.93 -17.17
CA LYS A 406 -27.09 -4.19 -16.53
C LYS A 406 -27.50 -3.08 -15.57
N LEU A 407 -26.69 -2.04 -15.43
CA LEU A 407 -26.90 -0.98 -14.45
C LEU A 407 -27.53 0.27 -15.09
N ASP A 408 -28.50 0.86 -14.40
CA ASP A 408 -28.97 2.20 -14.70
C ASP A 408 -28.04 3.22 -14.03
N LEU A 409 -27.42 4.07 -14.84
CA LEU A 409 -26.50 5.11 -14.39
C LEU A 409 -27.19 6.45 -14.10
N GLN A 410 -28.46 6.63 -14.49
CA GLN A 410 -29.20 7.88 -14.29
C GLN A 410 -29.24 8.36 -12.82
N PRO A 411 -29.34 7.48 -11.80
CA PRO A 411 -29.26 7.91 -10.40
C PRO A 411 -28.00 8.73 -10.07
N LEU A 412 -26.86 8.46 -10.72
CA LEU A 412 -25.61 9.20 -10.48
C LEU A 412 -25.74 10.70 -10.78
N ALA A 413 -26.56 11.06 -11.78
CA ALA A 413 -26.78 12.45 -12.13
C ALA A 413 -27.45 13.23 -10.98
N GLN A 414 -28.25 12.56 -10.14
CA GLN A 414 -28.98 13.16 -9.03
C GLN A 414 -28.14 13.37 -7.76
N ILE A 415 -26.99 12.69 -7.64
CA ILE A 415 -26.12 12.80 -6.45
C ILE A 415 -25.26 14.06 -6.57
N LYS A 416 -25.80 15.23 -6.16
CA LYS A 416 -25.17 16.55 -6.41
C LYS A 416 -23.75 16.71 -5.84
N SER A 417 -23.42 16.01 -4.76
CA SER A 417 -22.10 16.01 -4.13
C SER A 417 -21.05 15.23 -4.91
N LEU A 418 -21.46 14.31 -5.79
CA LEU A 418 -20.57 13.37 -6.46
C LEU A 418 -19.59 14.11 -7.38
N ARG A 419 -18.30 13.84 -7.19
CA ARG A 419 -17.21 14.46 -7.94
C ARG A 419 -16.53 13.45 -8.84
N GLU A 420 -16.43 12.21 -8.39
CA GLU A 420 -15.66 11.18 -9.08
C GLU A 420 -16.37 9.83 -9.06
N VAL A 421 -16.37 9.17 -10.21
CA VAL A 421 -16.89 7.81 -10.37
C VAL A 421 -15.84 6.93 -11.04
N ASP A 422 -15.54 5.81 -10.41
CA ASP A 422 -14.73 4.74 -11.00
C ASP A 422 -15.63 3.67 -11.60
N LEU A 423 -15.50 3.46 -12.91
CA LEU A 423 -16.18 2.41 -13.67
C LEU A 423 -15.16 1.42 -14.27
N THR A 424 -13.90 1.49 -13.84
CA THR A 424 -12.82 0.66 -14.35
C THR A 424 -13.19 -0.80 -14.13
N PHE A 425 -13.07 -1.65 -15.15
CA PHE A 425 -13.52 -3.06 -15.15
C PHE A 425 -15.04 -3.30 -15.27
N GLY A 426 -15.86 -2.27 -15.51
CA GLY A 426 -17.17 -2.46 -16.13
C GLY A 426 -17.04 -2.87 -17.61
N SER A 427 -18.14 -3.25 -18.26
CA SER A 427 -18.11 -3.53 -19.71
C SER A 427 -17.60 -2.32 -20.52
N PRO A 428 -16.85 -2.52 -21.62
CA PRO A 428 -16.43 -1.45 -22.52
C PRO A 428 -17.59 -0.63 -23.13
N ASP A 429 -18.81 -1.19 -23.18
CA ASP A 429 -19.94 -0.62 -23.92
C ASP A 429 -21.01 0.05 -23.04
N VAL A 430 -20.58 1.03 -22.23
CA VAL A 430 -21.49 1.91 -21.43
C VAL A 430 -21.45 3.37 -21.86
N SER A 431 -20.74 3.67 -22.95
CA SER A 431 -20.39 5.03 -23.37
C SER A 431 -21.60 5.94 -23.50
N LYS A 432 -22.68 5.49 -24.15
CA LYS A 432 -23.89 6.33 -24.34
C LYS A 432 -24.57 6.71 -23.01
N ARG A 433 -24.83 5.72 -22.14
CA ARG A 433 -25.46 5.98 -20.83
C ARG A 433 -24.62 6.88 -19.94
N TRP A 434 -23.30 6.73 -20.00
CA TRP A 434 -22.40 7.62 -19.29
C TRP A 434 -22.44 9.05 -19.85
N GLN A 435 -22.49 9.22 -21.17
CA GLN A 435 -22.66 10.54 -21.79
C GLN A 435 -23.97 11.20 -21.35
N ASP A 436 -25.07 10.46 -21.24
CA ASP A 436 -26.35 10.99 -20.75
C ASP A 436 -26.25 11.52 -19.30
N VAL A 437 -25.40 10.90 -18.47
CA VAL A 437 -25.09 11.40 -17.11
C VAL A 437 -24.24 12.67 -17.20
N LEU A 438 -23.22 12.71 -18.06
CA LEU A 438 -22.33 13.87 -18.23
C LEU A 438 -23.04 15.10 -18.79
N VAL A 439 -24.06 14.92 -19.64
CA VAL A 439 -24.91 16.05 -20.10
C VAL A 439 -25.56 16.77 -18.92
N GLN A 440 -25.99 16.03 -17.90
CA GLN A 440 -26.57 16.58 -16.67
C GLN A 440 -25.50 17.03 -15.66
N ARG A 441 -24.31 16.41 -15.70
CA ARG A 441 -23.21 16.62 -14.76
C ARG A 441 -21.85 16.76 -15.47
N PRO A 442 -21.61 17.88 -16.16
CA PRO A 442 -20.42 18.04 -17.02
C PRO A 442 -19.08 18.05 -16.26
N ASN A 443 -19.09 18.35 -14.97
CA ASN A 443 -17.91 18.37 -14.11
C ASN A 443 -17.64 17.04 -13.39
N LEU A 444 -18.50 16.03 -13.58
CA LEU A 444 -18.31 14.73 -12.94
C LEU A 444 -17.16 13.99 -13.62
N LYS A 445 -16.12 13.65 -12.85
CA LYS A 445 -14.95 12.97 -13.40
C LYS A 445 -15.20 11.48 -13.46
N LYS A 446 -14.98 10.90 -14.63
CA LYS A 446 -14.77 9.45 -14.79
C LYS A 446 -13.32 9.15 -14.51
N VAL A 447 -13.05 8.24 -13.60
CA VAL A 447 -11.69 7.73 -13.36
C VAL A 447 -11.40 6.67 -14.42
N GLU A 448 -10.30 6.85 -15.16
CA GLU A 448 -9.84 5.93 -16.20
C GLU A 448 -8.69 5.04 -15.68
N GLU A 449 -8.47 3.91 -16.37
CA GLU A 449 -7.68 2.72 -15.99
C GLU A 449 -6.33 2.98 -15.29
N MET A 450 -5.68 4.12 -15.52
CA MET A 450 -4.35 4.39 -14.98
C MET A 450 -4.34 4.75 -13.48
N PHE A 451 -5.44 5.25 -12.89
CA PHE A 451 -5.47 5.73 -11.50
C PHE A 451 -6.81 5.49 -10.79
N PRO A 452 -7.24 4.23 -10.58
CA PRO A 452 -8.52 3.93 -9.94
C PRO A 452 -8.64 4.59 -8.56
N VAL A 453 -9.87 4.89 -8.12
CA VAL A 453 -10.13 5.46 -6.77
C VAL A 453 -9.48 4.60 -5.70
N SER A 454 -9.51 3.27 -5.88
CA SER A 454 -8.83 2.28 -5.05
C SER A 454 -7.30 2.41 -4.91
N ARG A 455 -6.60 3.14 -5.79
CA ARG A 455 -5.16 3.44 -5.64
C ARG A 455 -4.90 4.72 -4.82
N ARG A 456 -5.91 5.56 -4.63
CA ARG A 456 -5.81 6.83 -3.86
C ARG A 456 -6.20 6.65 -2.42
N VAL A 457 -7.15 5.76 -2.16
CA VAL A 457 -7.26 5.11 -0.85
C VAL A 457 -6.10 4.12 -0.71
N GLY A 458 -5.46 4.02 0.46
CA GLY A 458 -4.26 3.20 0.65
C GLY A 458 -4.51 1.70 0.47
N GLU A 459 -3.55 0.85 0.84
CA GLU A 459 -3.68 -0.62 0.81
C GLU A 459 -4.96 -1.16 1.49
N PHE A 460 -5.54 -0.38 2.40
CA PHE A 460 -6.76 -0.73 3.14
C PHE A 460 -8.07 -0.25 2.52
N GLY A 461 -8.07 0.36 1.33
CA GLY A 461 -9.32 0.77 0.67
C GLY A 461 -10.00 1.99 1.32
N VAL A 462 -9.35 2.64 2.27
CA VAL A 462 -9.76 3.92 2.89
C VAL A 462 -8.58 4.91 2.88
N HIS A 463 -8.85 6.22 2.94
CA HIS A 463 -7.82 7.23 3.00
C HIS A 463 -7.06 7.13 4.32
N MET A 464 -5.79 6.76 4.21
CA MET A 464 -4.85 6.78 5.32
C MET A 464 -4.26 8.18 5.47
N LYS A 465 -4.26 8.75 6.68
CA LYS A 465 -3.53 10.01 6.92
C LYS A 465 -2.02 9.72 6.91
N GLU A 466 -1.21 10.51 6.21
CA GLU A 466 0.24 10.35 6.30
C GLU A 466 0.70 10.64 7.73
N ILE A 467 1.55 9.76 8.29
CA ILE A 467 2.16 9.96 9.60
C ILE A 467 3.43 10.81 9.37
N PRO A 468 3.51 12.03 9.94
CA PRO A 468 4.59 12.98 9.71
C PRO A 468 6.00 12.47 10.04
#